data_AF-A0AA46TG15-F1
#
_entry.id   AF-A0AA46TG15-F1
#
_cell.length_a   1.000
_cell.length_b   1.000
_cell.length_c   1.000
_cell.angle_alpha   90.00
_cell.angle_beta   90.00
_cell.angle_gamma   90.00
#
_symmetry.space_group_name_H-M   'P 1'
#
loop_
_entity.id
_entity.type
_entity.pdbx_description
1 polymer ?
#
loop_
_entity_poly.entity_id
_entity_poly.type
_entity_poly.pdbx_seq_one_letter_code
_entity_poly.pdbx_strand_id
1 'polypeptide(L)'
;MATLFAHGAYVWGHDSTADVLIRDGVIDAVGELDPAADAETLDLTGQVLMPSFVEAHCHLDKTLFGGRWVPHSAGDALAERIANDRDRRRELGIPSVDRIAALLQQMASYGTTHARTHTDVDPDVGLRGIEAVREAATRVGTVSVHQVAFPQHGVLATPGTEALLSAAAGAGVEAIGGIDPAGMDGDPVRHLDIVFGIAERHGLSLDIHLHDGGTLGAWELELIAERTKALSLAGRVAVSHAYAFGDLTDQHRDSIVERIAEAGVSIVTGAVYSFPVPPVKTLRAAGANVACGHDGIRDLWGPYGSGDMLERAMHLAYRSTFRRDADIELALEAVTLGGRRLLGFDDRGIVPGAPADLVAVPADTPAEAVVTHPAERTIVRAGRVVTAA
;
A
#
# COMPACT_ATOMS: atom_id res chain seq x y z
N MET A 1 -7.74 30.80 -6.56
CA MET A 1 -8.53 29.57 -6.53
C MET A 1 -8.46 29.00 -7.93
N ALA A 2 -7.93 27.79 -8.11
CA ALA A 2 -7.70 27.23 -9.43
C ALA A 2 -8.94 26.43 -9.83
N THR A 3 -9.49 26.74 -11.01
CA THR A 3 -10.56 25.98 -11.63
C THR A 3 -9.93 25.20 -12.79
N LEU A 4 -10.10 23.88 -12.80
CA LEU A 4 -9.63 23.00 -13.88
C LEU A 4 -10.84 22.31 -14.50
N PHE A 5 -10.90 22.30 -15.83
CA PHE A 5 -11.92 21.62 -16.60
C PHE A 5 -11.27 20.50 -17.41
N ALA A 6 -11.43 19.26 -16.96
CA ALA A 6 -10.92 18.09 -17.66
C ALA A 6 -11.98 17.59 -18.65
N HIS A 7 -11.66 17.60 -19.95
CA HIS A 7 -12.59 17.36 -21.03
C HIS A 7 -12.44 15.95 -21.62
N GLY A 8 -13.55 15.26 -21.85
CA GLY A 8 -13.62 14.12 -22.78
C GLY A 8 -12.89 12.83 -22.35
N ALA A 9 -12.61 12.64 -21.06
CA ALA A 9 -11.95 11.43 -20.57
C ALA A 9 -12.95 10.28 -20.41
N TYR A 10 -12.50 9.02 -20.55
CA TYR A 10 -13.21 7.88 -19.97
C TYR A 10 -13.03 7.91 -18.45
N VAL A 11 -14.08 8.28 -17.71
CA VAL A 11 -14.00 8.41 -16.24
C VAL A 11 -14.27 7.05 -15.60
N TRP A 12 -13.28 6.49 -14.90
CA TRP A 12 -13.45 5.20 -14.26
C TRP A 12 -14.59 5.22 -13.22
N GLY A 13 -15.47 4.21 -13.29
CA GLY A 13 -16.69 4.12 -12.48
C GLY A 13 -17.92 4.75 -13.14
N HIS A 14 -17.80 5.28 -14.36
CA HIS A 14 -18.91 5.83 -15.16
C HIS A 14 -19.08 5.05 -16.47
N ASP A 15 -20.27 5.14 -17.08
CA ASP A 15 -20.64 4.33 -18.24
C ASP A 15 -20.09 4.85 -19.58
N SER A 16 -19.58 6.08 -19.63
CA SER A 16 -19.12 6.74 -20.85
C SER A 16 -18.03 7.76 -20.59
N THR A 17 -17.51 8.35 -21.66
CA THR A 17 -16.68 9.56 -21.56
C THR A 17 -17.48 10.70 -20.92
N ALA A 18 -16.80 11.51 -20.10
CA ALA A 18 -17.39 12.64 -19.42
C ALA A 18 -16.37 13.75 -19.18
N ASP A 19 -16.89 14.93 -18.87
CA ASP A 19 -16.12 16.07 -18.40
C ASP A 19 -16.10 16.08 -16.86
N VAL A 20 -15.03 16.63 -16.29
CA VAL A 20 -14.87 16.80 -14.84
C VAL A 20 -14.49 18.24 -14.54
N LEU A 21 -15.35 18.93 -13.80
CA LEU A 21 -15.09 20.28 -13.28
C LEU A 21 -14.49 20.18 -11.88
N ILE A 22 -13.35 20.82 -11.68
CA ILE A 22 -12.62 20.83 -10.42
C ILE A 22 -12.49 22.26 -9.92
N ARG A 23 -12.83 22.48 -8.65
CA ARG A 23 -12.71 23.77 -7.96
C ARG A 23 -12.02 23.57 -6.62
N ASP A 24 -10.96 24.34 -6.39
CA ASP A 24 -10.25 24.36 -5.10
C ASP A 24 -9.80 22.97 -4.62
N GLY A 25 -9.35 22.14 -5.55
CA GLY A 25 -8.86 20.80 -5.27
C GLY A 25 -9.94 19.75 -5.00
N VAL A 26 -11.21 20.07 -5.27
CA VAL A 26 -12.36 19.17 -5.11
C VAL A 26 -13.09 19.04 -6.43
N ILE A 27 -13.60 17.84 -6.72
CA ILE A 27 -14.48 17.60 -7.87
C ILE A 27 -15.83 18.28 -7.60
N ASP A 28 -16.21 19.22 -8.45
CA ASP A 28 -17.45 19.99 -8.35
C ASP A 28 -18.59 19.28 -9.11
N ALA A 29 -18.31 18.82 -10.33
CA ALA A 29 -19.27 18.13 -11.18
C ALA A 29 -18.59 17.11 -12.11
N VAL A 30 -19.35 16.10 -12.53
CA VAL A 30 -18.96 15.08 -13.53
C VAL A 30 -20.14 14.87 -14.47
N GLY A 31 -19.89 14.85 -15.79
CA GLY A 31 -20.92 14.60 -16.80
C GLY A 31 -20.66 15.36 -18.10
N GLU A 32 -21.71 15.62 -18.89
CA GLU A 32 -21.63 16.56 -20.01
C GLU A 32 -21.68 18.00 -19.45
N LEU A 33 -20.58 18.74 -19.56
CA LEU A 33 -20.44 20.05 -18.92
C LEU A 33 -19.97 21.11 -19.92
N ASP A 34 -20.47 22.33 -19.78
CA ASP A 34 -19.89 23.47 -20.49
C ASP A 34 -18.57 23.90 -19.81
N PRO A 35 -17.51 24.24 -20.57
CA PRO A 35 -16.29 24.78 -20.00
C PRO A 35 -16.59 26.05 -19.18
N ALA A 36 -16.16 26.08 -17.92
CA ALA A 36 -16.26 27.29 -17.12
C ALA A 36 -15.34 28.37 -17.69
N ALA A 37 -15.83 29.60 -17.85
CA ALA A 37 -15.13 30.68 -18.53
C ALA A 37 -13.77 31.06 -17.90
N ASP A 38 -13.55 30.72 -16.63
CA ASP A 38 -12.34 30.97 -15.85
C ASP A 38 -11.47 29.72 -15.64
N ALA A 39 -11.85 28.57 -16.21
CA ALA A 39 -11.13 27.32 -16.04
C ALA A 39 -9.98 27.15 -17.02
N GLU A 40 -8.88 26.56 -16.53
CA GLU A 40 -7.89 25.93 -17.39
C GLU A 40 -8.52 24.67 -17.99
N THR A 41 -8.50 24.53 -19.32
CA THR A 41 -9.01 23.33 -19.99
C THR A 41 -7.88 22.33 -20.19
N LEU A 42 -8.10 21.11 -19.71
CA LEU A 42 -7.26 19.94 -19.92
C LEU A 42 -8.00 18.95 -20.82
N ASP A 43 -7.56 18.79 -22.06
CA ASP A 43 -8.13 17.80 -22.98
C ASP A 43 -7.58 16.40 -22.65
N LEU A 44 -8.48 15.50 -22.28
CA LEU A 44 -8.20 14.11 -21.93
C LEU A 44 -8.89 13.14 -22.91
N THR A 45 -9.25 13.61 -24.10
CA THR A 45 -9.81 12.76 -25.15
C THR A 45 -8.90 11.57 -25.45
N GLY A 46 -9.46 10.35 -25.42
CA GLY A 46 -8.69 9.11 -25.62
C GLY A 46 -7.84 8.71 -24.42
N GLN A 47 -8.12 9.26 -23.24
CA GLN A 47 -7.49 8.87 -21.98
C GLN A 47 -8.53 8.33 -20.99
N VAL A 48 -8.07 7.44 -20.10
CA VAL A 48 -8.82 7.01 -18.93
C VAL A 48 -8.39 7.86 -17.74
N LEU A 49 -9.36 8.48 -17.07
CA LEU A 49 -9.18 9.25 -15.84
C LEU A 49 -9.56 8.38 -14.64
N MET A 50 -8.66 8.27 -13.66
CA MET A 50 -8.82 7.49 -12.44
C MET A 50 -8.31 8.26 -11.21
N PRO A 51 -8.69 7.87 -9.99
CA PRO A 51 -8.08 8.40 -8.77
C PRO A 51 -6.57 8.14 -8.75
N SER A 52 -5.82 9.03 -8.11
CA SER A 52 -4.39 8.85 -7.85
C SER A 52 -4.10 7.54 -7.12
N PHE A 53 -2.91 6.99 -7.35
CA PHE A 53 -2.52 5.71 -6.76
C PHE A 53 -2.13 5.82 -5.28
N VAL A 54 -2.24 4.68 -4.60
CA VAL A 54 -1.80 4.46 -3.23
C VAL A 54 -0.87 3.26 -3.20
N GLU A 55 0.38 3.48 -2.80
CA GLU A 55 1.32 2.43 -2.44
C GLU A 55 0.97 1.91 -1.05
N ALA A 56 0.18 0.83 -0.97
CA ALA A 56 -0.39 0.38 0.31
C ALA A 56 0.60 -0.37 1.22
N HIS A 57 1.75 -0.80 0.68
CA HIS A 57 2.72 -1.60 1.42
C HIS A 57 4.09 -1.55 0.75
N CYS A 58 5.04 -0.85 1.36
CA CYS A 58 6.45 -0.84 0.94
C CYS A 58 7.42 -0.73 2.13
N HIS A 59 8.73 -0.80 1.85
CA HIS A 59 9.80 -0.56 2.83
C HIS A 59 10.75 0.53 2.33
N LEU A 60 10.35 1.79 2.50
CA LEU A 60 11.12 2.95 2.03
C LEU A 60 12.50 3.02 2.69
N ASP A 61 12.60 2.73 3.98
CA ASP A 61 13.82 2.83 4.78
C ASP A 61 14.95 1.92 4.30
N LYS A 62 14.61 0.81 3.64
CA LYS A 62 15.55 -0.19 3.11
C LYS A 62 15.98 0.07 1.67
N THR A 63 15.35 1.01 0.96
CA THR A 63 15.54 1.12 -0.48
C THR A 63 16.97 1.49 -0.88
N LEU A 64 17.45 0.83 -1.94
CA LEU A 64 18.70 1.16 -2.65
C LEU A 64 18.42 1.99 -3.91
N PHE A 65 17.18 2.42 -4.13
CA PHE A 65 16.79 3.24 -5.27
C PHE A 65 17.61 4.54 -5.36
N GLY A 66 17.83 5.04 -6.58
CA GLY A 66 18.71 6.20 -6.84
C GLY A 66 20.22 5.91 -6.68
N GLY A 67 20.61 4.76 -6.12
CA GLY A 67 22.00 4.33 -6.00
C GLY A 67 22.50 3.48 -7.18
N ARG A 68 23.80 3.14 -7.13
CA ARG A 68 24.37 2.12 -8.02
C ARG A 68 23.69 0.78 -7.78
N TRP A 69 23.64 -0.05 -8.82
CA TRP A 69 23.17 -1.42 -8.70
C TRP A 69 23.98 -2.19 -7.65
N VAL A 70 23.28 -2.79 -6.69
CA VAL A 70 23.84 -3.71 -5.69
C VAL A 70 23.36 -5.12 -6.07
N PRO A 71 24.26 -6.03 -6.46
CA PRO A 71 23.88 -7.41 -6.73
C PRO A 71 23.25 -8.07 -5.51
N HIS A 72 22.19 -8.85 -5.72
CA HIS A 72 21.60 -9.67 -4.67
C HIS A 72 22.61 -10.77 -4.28
N SER A 73 22.95 -10.83 -2.99
CA SER A 73 24.03 -11.66 -2.46
C SER A 73 23.57 -12.65 -1.38
N ALA A 74 22.29 -12.65 -1.04
CA ALA A 74 21.73 -13.62 -0.09
C ALA A 74 21.56 -14.98 -0.76
N GLY A 75 21.67 -16.06 0.02
CA GLY A 75 21.19 -17.36 -0.40
C GLY A 75 19.67 -17.49 -0.33
N ASP A 76 19.16 -18.65 -0.72
CA ASP A 76 17.71 -18.85 -0.88
C ASP A 76 16.96 -18.95 0.45
N ALA A 77 17.61 -19.39 1.53
CA ALA A 77 16.98 -19.56 2.83
C ALA A 77 16.63 -18.22 3.48
N LEU A 78 15.46 -18.14 4.15
CA LEU A 78 15.00 -16.93 4.84
C LEU A 78 16.03 -16.42 5.86
N ALA A 79 16.65 -17.31 6.63
CA ALA A 79 17.69 -16.96 7.60
C ALA A 79 18.91 -16.29 6.94
N GLU A 80 19.27 -16.70 5.71
CA GLU A 80 20.38 -16.10 4.96
C GLU A 80 20.02 -14.71 4.43
N ARG A 81 18.75 -14.49 4.04
CA ARG A 81 18.25 -13.17 3.64
C ARG A 81 18.23 -12.19 4.82
N ILE A 82 17.75 -12.64 5.98
CA ILE A 82 17.77 -11.87 7.23
C ILE A 82 19.21 -11.49 7.61
N ALA A 83 20.14 -12.46 7.57
CA ALA A 83 21.55 -12.19 7.88
C ALA A 83 22.16 -11.17 6.89
N ASN A 84 21.91 -11.36 5.59
CA ASN A 84 22.39 -10.46 4.55
C ASN A 84 21.88 -9.01 4.73
N ASP A 85 20.60 -8.83 5.06
CA ASP A 85 20.03 -7.52 5.38
C ASP A 85 20.75 -6.87 6.58
N ARG A 86 20.84 -7.61 7.70
CA ARG A 86 21.43 -7.15 8.96
C ARG A 86 22.90 -6.75 8.80
N ASP A 87 23.68 -7.55 8.09
CA ASP A 87 25.13 -7.39 7.97
C ASP A 87 25.49 -6.25 7.01
N ARG A 88 24.70 -6.07 5.94
CA ARG A 88 25.05 -5.14 4.86
C ARG A 88 24.39 -3.77 4.97
N ARG A 89 23.32 -3.60 5.75
CA ARG A 89 22.65 -2.29 5.91
C ARG A 89 23.62 -1.19 6.34
N ARG A 90 24.56 -1.48 7.26
CA ARG A 90 25.57 -0.50 7.72
C ARG A 90 26.58 -0.18 6.62
N GLU A 91 27.08 -1.20 5.92
CA GLU A 91 28.00 -1.04 4.79
C GLU A 91 27.39 -0.13 3.70
N LEU A 92 26.10 -0.31 3.43
CA LEU A 92 25.38 0.39 2.37
C LEU A 92 24.76 1.72 2.79
N GLY A 93 24.93 2.12 4.06
CA GLY A 93 24.41 3.38 4.60
C GLY A 93 22.87 3.43 4.64
N ILE A 94 22.23 2.33 5.03
CA ILE A 94 20.77 2.20 5.18
C ILE A 94 20.41 2.48 6.66
N PRO A 95 19.40 3.31 6.96
CA PRO A 95 18.54 4.06 6.02
C PRO A 95 19.24 5.27 5.40
N SER A 96 18.78 5.70 4.22
CA SER A 96 19.32 6.87 3.50
C SER A 96 18.20 7.80 3.03
N VAL A 97 18.16 9.02 3.56
CA VAL A 97 17.16 10.06 3.21
C VAL A 97 17.15 10.34 1.71
N ASP A 98 18.32 10.41 1.06
CA ASP A 98 18.42 10.70 -0.37
C ASP A 98 17.81 9.57 -1.23
N ARG A 99 18.01 8.31 -0.84
CA ARG A 99 17.43 7.16 -1.55
C ARG A 99 15.92 7.06 -1.35
N ILE A 100 15.45 7.30 -0.12
CA ILE A 100 14.02 7.38 0.18
C ILE A 100 13.37 8.50 -0.64
N ALA A 101 13.98 9.69 -0.67
CA ALA A 101 13.46 10.82 -1.42
C ALA A 101 13.42 10.54 -2.94
N ALA A 102 14.46 9.90 -3.49
CA ALA A 102 14.48 9.50 -4.90
C ALA A 102 13.36 8.52 -5.24
N LEU A 103 13.08 7.55 -4.35
CA LEU A 103 11.97 6.60 -4.55
C LEU A 103 10.61 7.30 -4.44
N LEU A 104 10.42 8.20 -3.46
CA LEU A 104 9.18 8.96 -3.33
C LEU A 104 8.93 9.88 -4.54
N GLN A 105 9.97 10.50 -5.10
CA GLN A 105 9.88 11.26 -6.34
C GLN A 105 9.47 10.38 -7.53
N GLN A 106 10.04 9.17 -7.62
CA GLN A 106 9.66 8.19 -8.63
C GLN A 106 8.19 7.75 -8.48
N MET A 107 7.74 7.46 -7.27
CA MET A 107 6.33 7.13 -7.02
C MET A 107 5.41 8.29 -7.41
N ALA A 108 5.79 9.52 -7.06
CA ALA A 108 5.03 10.72 -7.40
C ALA A 108 4.95 10.96 -8.92
N SER A 109 6.03 10.70 -9.67
CA SER A 109 6.04 10.84 -11.13
C SER A 109 5.13 9.84 -11.84
N TYR A 110 4.78 8.74 -11.18
CA TYR A 110 3.79 7.77 -11.64
C TYR A 110 2.35 8.05 -11.15
N GLY A 111 2.14 9.12 -10.37
CA GLY A 111 0.81 9.50 -9.87
C GLY A 111 0.43 8.90 -8.52
N THR A 112 1.39 8.36 -7.77
CA THR A 112 1.18 7.94 -6.38
C THR A 112 1.15 9.17 -5.47
N THR A 113 0.09 9.33 -4.71
CA THR A 113 -0.07 10.47 -3.78
C THR A 113 0.01 10.06 -2.31
N HIS A 114 -0.15 8.77 -2.03
CA HIS A 114 -0.09 8.22 -0.69
C HIS A 114 0.75 6.94 -0.67
N ALA A 115 1.54 6.75 0.37
CA ALA A 115 2.28 5.53 0.60
C ALA A 115 2.13 5.10 2.06
N ARG A 116 1.97 3.80 2.31
CA ARG A 116 2.18 3.19 3.62
C ARG A 116 3.47 2.40 3.58
N THR A 117 4.42 2.81 4.41
CA THR A 117 5.71 2.14 4.55
C THR A 117 5.79 1.47 5.90
N HIS A 118 6.29 0.24 5.90
CA HIS A 118 6.84 -0.41 7.06
C HIS A 118 8.28 0.08 7.23
N THR A 119 8.67 0.35 8.47
CA THR A 119 9.98 0.93 8.78
C THR A 119 10.57 0.19 9.95
N ASP A 120 11.77 -0.34 9.76
CA ASP A 120 12.37 -1.25 10.72
C ASP A 120 12.65 -0.58 12.06
N VAL A 121 12.20 -1.24 13.12
CA VAL A 121 12.43 -0.88 14.50
C VAL A 121 13.02 -2.08 15.22
N ASP A 122 14.33 -2.04 15.46
CA ASP A 122 15.09 -3.06 16.18
C ASP A 122 16.25 -2.43 16.97
N PRO A 123 16.92 -3.18 17.88
CA PRO A 123 18.01 -2.64 18.70
C PRO A 123 19.22 -2.08 17.92
N ASP A 124 19.42 -2.49 16.67
CA ASP A 124 20.56 -2.04 15.87
C ASP A 124 20.26 -0.73 15.10
N VAL A 125 19.02 -0.57 14.63
CA VAL A 125 18.57 0.64 13.90
C VAL A 125 18.02 1.70 14.85
N GLY A 126 17.34 1.28 15.93
CA GLY A 126 16.57 2.16 16.79
C GLY A 126 15.40 2.78 16.03
N LEU A 127 15.25 4.11 16.12
CA LEU A 127 14.21 4.87 15.41
C LEU A 127 14.74 5.61 14.16
N ARG A 128 16.00 5.39 13.78
CA ARG A 128 16.66 6.13 12.68
C ARG A 128 15.95 5.96 11.33
N GLY A 129 15.33 4.79 11.09
CA GLY A 129 14.50 4.56 9.90
C GLY A 129 13.32 5.53 9.83
N ILE A 130 12.58 5.67 10.93
CA ILE A 130 11.40 6.55 11.04
C ILE A 130 11.83 8.00 10.82
N GLU A 131 12.92 8.43 11.45
CA GLU A 131 13.47 9.78 11.28
C GLU A 131 13.84 10.07 9.82
N ALA A 132 14.53 9.13 9.16
CA ALA A 132 14.95 9.28 7.77
C ALA A 132 13.76 9.34 6.79
N VAL A 133 12.75 8.49 6.99
CA VAL A 133 11.53 8.48 6.18
C VAL A 133 10.77 9.80 6.33
N ARG A 134 10.62 10.31 7.56
CA ARG A 134 9.97 11.61 7.81
C ARG A 134 10.71 12.77 7.15
N GLU A 135 12.03 12.79 7.25
CA GLU A 135 12.84 13.83 6.60
C GLU A 135 12.67 13.79 5.08
N ALA A 136 12.74 12.60 4.47
CA ALA A 136 12.57 12.44 3.04
C ALA A 136 11.15 12.81 2.56
N ALA A 137 10.12 12.37 3.28
CA ALA A 137 8.73 12.70 2.98
C ALA A 137 8.49 14.22 3.05
N THR A 138 9.06 14.90 4.05
CA THR A 138 9.01 16.36 4.18
C THR A 138 9.72 17.05 3.01
N ARG A 139 10.90 16.53 2.62
CA ARG A 139 11.71 17.07 1.52
C ARG A 139 10.98 16.96 0.17
N VAL A 140 10.30 15.85 -0.07
CA VAL A 140 9.57 15.60 -1.32
C VAL A 140 8.23 16.33 -1.35
N GLY A 141 7.45 16.28 -0.27
CA GLY A 141 6.19 17.04 -0.12
C GLY A 141 5.05 16.63 -1.06
N THR A 142 5.31 15.76 -2.04
CA THR A 142 4.34 15.32 -3.04
C THR A 142 3.62 14.02 -2.74
N VAL A 143 4.12 13.24 -1.78
CA VAL A 143 3.53 11.97 -1.33
C VAL A 143 3.28 12.04 0.17
N SER A 144 2.05 11.76 0.59
CA SER A 144 1.69 11.59 2.00
C SER A 144 2.15 10.20 2.47
N VAL A 145 3.03 10.14 3.46
CA VAL A 145 3.62 8.87 3.93
C VAL A 145 3.08 8.50 5.30
N HIS A 146 2.40 7.35 5.38
CA HIS A 146 1.90 6.72 6.61
C HIS A 146 2.89 5.65 7.07
N GLN A 147 3.42 5.76 8.28
CA GLN A 147 4.46 4.87 8.79
C GLN A 147 3.91 3.81 9.73
N VAL A 148 4.36 2.59 9.50
CA VAL A 148 4.19 1.45 10.41
C VAL A 148 5.54 1.21 11.09
N ALA A 149 5.60 1.31 12.41
CA ALA A 149 6.78 0.86 13.17
C ALA A 149 6.84 -0.67 13.14
N PHE A 150 7.83 -1.21 12.42
CA PHE A 150 7.83 -2.62 12.02
C PHE A 150 8.94 -3.44 12.71
N PRO A 151 8.59 -4.46 13.50
CA PRO A 151 9.56 -5.31 14.18
C PRO A 151 10.06 -6.45 13.28
N GLN A 152 10.80 -6.13 12.21
CA GLN A 152 11.26 -7.07 11.17
C GLN A 152 11.86 -8.40 11.68
N HIS A 153 12.51 -8.36 12.85
CA HIS A 153 13.20 -9.50 13.47
C HIS A 153 12.43 -10.10 14.66
N GLY A 154 11.13 -9.86 14.75
CA GLY A 154 10.27 -10.31 15.84
C GLY A 154 10.26 -9.36 17.04
N VAL A 155 9.16 -9.41 17.79
CA VAL A 155 8.96 -8.64 19.03
C VAL A 155 9.57 -9.39 20.21
N LEU A 156 9.35 -10.71 20.25
CA LEU A 156 9.81 -11.60 21.31
C LEU A 156 11.18 -12.20 20.98
N ALA A 157 11.42 -12.54 19.71
CA ALA A 157 12.68 -13.11 19.25
C ALA A 157 13.85 -12.13 19.37
N THR A 158 13.57 -10.82 19.36
CA THR A 158 14.58 -9.76 19.50
C THR A 158 14.34 -8.92 20.76
N PRO A 159 15.08 -9.17 21.86
CA PRO A 159 14.92 -8.44 23.11
C PRO A 159 15.12 -6.92 22.95
N GLY A 160 14.20 -6.14 23.53
CA GLY A 160 14.21 -4.67 23.46
C GLY A 160 13.32 -4.09 22.37
N THR A 161 12.86 -4.90 21.40
CA THR A 161 11.97 -4.44 20.32
C THR A 161 10.64 -3.90 20.84
N GLU A 162 10.01 -4.54 21.83
CA GLU A 162 8.76 -4.04 22.43
C GLU A 162 8.89 -2.59 22.96
N ALA A 163 9.98 -2.28 23.67
CA ALA A 163 10.22 -0.95 24.20
C ALA A 163 10.44 0.08 23.07
N LEU A 164 11.11 -0.34 21.98
CA LEU A 164 11.32 0.50 20.80
C LEU A 164 10.03 0.74 20.01
N LEU A 165 9.16 -0.26 19.88
CA LEU A 165 7.82 -0.07 19.29
C LEU A 165 6.99 0.92 20.10
N SER A 166 7.02 0.83 21.44
CA SER A 166 6.37 1.82 22.30
C SER A 166 6.98 3.21 22.16
N ALA A 167 8.30 3.32 21.97
CA ALA A 167 8.96 4.59 21.72
C ALA A 167 8.58 5.17 20.35
N ALA A 168 8.49 4.35 19.31
CA ALA A 168 8.02 4.74 17.99
C ALA A 168 6.56 5.25 18.05
N ALA A 169 5.70 4.56 18.80
CA ALA A 169 4.33 5.00 19.06
C ALA A 169 4.30 6.40 19.71
N GLY A 170 5.13 6.62 20.74
CA GLY A 170 5.29 7.92 21.39
C GLY A 170 5.89 9.01 20.49
N ALA A 171 6.66 8.63 19.47
CA ALA A 171 7.19 9.52 18.44
C ALA A 171 6.16 9.85 17.34
N GLY A 172 4.96 9.26 17.38
CA GLY A 172 3.83 9.61 16.51
C GLY A 172 3.80 8.92 15.16
N VAL A 173 4.25 7.66 15.06
CA VAL A 173 3.95 6.83 13.88
C VAL A 173 2.43 6.58 13.81
N GLU A 174 1.90 6.34 12.62
CA GLU A 174 0.46 6.16 12.44
C GLU A 174 -0.02 4.72 12.70
N ALA A 175 0.87 3.73 12.62
CA ALA A 175 0.57 2.34 12.93
C ALA A 175 1.71 1.58 13.62
N ILE A 176 1.34 0.48 14.27
CA ILE A 176 2.25 -0.53 14.84
C ILE A 176 2.18 -1.80 14.00
N GLY A 177 3.34 -2.35 13.67
CA GLY A 177 3.46 -3.58 12.94
C GLY A 177 3.68 -4.81 13.82
N GLY A 178 3.57 -5.96 13.17
CA GLY A 178 3.95 -7.27 13.70
C GLY A 178 4.48 -8.13 12.55
N ILE A 179 5.12 -9.26 12.87
CA ILE A 179 5.60 -10.22 11.86
C ILE A 179 5.45 -11.64 12.42
N ASP A 180 4.83 -12.52 11.62
CA ASP A 180 4.72 -13.97 11.85
C ASP A 180 4.65 -14.33 13.35
N PRO A 181 3.54 -13.96 14.05
CA PRO A 181 3.41 -14.13 15.49
C PRO A 181 3.79 -15.54 15.98
N ALA A 182 3.51 -16.58 15.19
CA ALA A 182 3.92 -17.95 15.42
C ALA A 182 5.27 -18.30 14.79
N GLY A 183 5.46 -18.05 13.49
CA GLY A 183 6.65 -18.50 12.75
C GLY A 183 7.95 -17.80 13.16
N MET A 184 7.87 -16.51 13.52
CA MET A 184 9.02 -15.71 13.97
C MET A 184 9.16 -15.75 15.49
N ASP A 185 8.08 -15.46 16.21
CA ASP A 185 8.13 -15.23 17.66
C ASP A 185 7.78 -16.47 18.50
N GLY A 186 7.19 -17.51 17.90
CA GLY A 186 6.87 -18.78 18.57
C GLY A 186 5.74 -18.70 19.60
N ASP A 187 5.17 -17.51 19.84
CA ASP A 187 4.10 -17.25 20.81
C ASP A 187 3.13 -16.20 20.22
N PRO A 188 2.20 -16.64 19.36
CA PRO A 188 1.33 -15.73 18.63
C PRO A 188 0.39 -14.95 19.54
N VAL A 189 -0.05 -15.55 20.65
CA VAL A 189 -0.93 -14.89 21.63
C VAL A 189 -0.19 -13.71 22.24
N ARG A 190 1.02 -13.94 22.77
CA ARG A 190 1.78 -12.87 23.43
C ARG A 190 2.26 -11.80 22.45
N HIS A 191 2.70 -12.17 21.25
CA HIS A 191 3.06 -11.20 20.21
C HIS A 191 1.89 -10.26 19.92
N LEU A 192 0.70 -10.83 19.64
CA LEU A 192 -0.48 -10.06 19.31
C LEU A 192 -0.93 -9.19 20.48
N ASP A 193 -0.90 -9.70 21.72
CA ASP A 193 -1.24 -8.91 22.91
C ASP A 193 -0.35 -7.68 23.07
N ILE A 194 0.95 -7.79 22.75
CA ILE A 194 1.88 -6.66 22.79
C ILE A 194 1.51 -5.61 21.74
N VAL A 195 1.44 -6.00 20.46
CA VAL A 195 1.25 -5.02 19.36
C VAL A 195 -0.14 -4.39 19.40
N PHE A 196 -1.20 -5.15 19.70
CA PHE A 196 -2.54 -4.60 19.93
C PHE A 196 -2.59 -3.72 21.18
N GLY A 197 -1.91 -4.11 22.26
CA GLY A 197 -1.84 -3.30 23.47
C GLY A 197 -1.14 -1.95 23.25
N ILE A 198 -0.08 -1.90 22.45
CA ILE A 198 0.57 -0.62 22.07
C ILE A 198 -0.39 0.21 21.22
N ALA A 199 -1.00 -0.39 20.19
CA ALA A 199 -1.90 0.30 19.30
C ALA A 199 -3.12 0.89 20.04
N GLU A 200 -3.73 0.14 20.97
CA GLU A 200 -4.84 0.60 21.80
C GLU A 200 -4.42 1.79 22.68
N ARG A 201 -3.31 1.67 23.43
CA ARG A 201 -2.84 2.73 24.34
C ARG A 201 -2.55 4.05 23.64
N HIS A 202 -2.11 4.00 22.39
CA HIS A 202 -1.73 5.18 21.62
C HIS A 202 -2.78 5.60 20.58
N GLY A 203 -3.87 4.86 20.43
CA GLY A 203 -4.87 5.12 19.40
C GLY A 203 -4.28 5.00 17.99
N LEU A 204 -3.45 4.00 17.73
CA LEU A 204 -2.80 3.74 16.44
C LEU A 204 -3.49 2.60 15.66
N SER A 205 -3.29 2.59 14.35
CA SER A 205 -3.70 1.46 13.50
C SER A 205 -2.69 0.30 13.60
N LEU A 206 -3.04 -0.86 13.06
CA LEU A 206 -2.14 -2.01 12.96
C LEU A 206 -1.96 -2.48 11.51
N ASP A 207 -0.77 -2.97 11.18
CA ASP A 207 -0.49 -3.63 9.92
C ASP A 207 0.52 -4.77 10.15
N ILE A 208 0.04 -6.01 10.17
CA ILE A 208 0.82 -7.18 10.59
C ILE A 208 1.24 -7.97 9.35
N HIS A 209 2.55 -8.18 9.18
CA HIS A 209 3.09 -9.12 8.20
C HIS A 209 2.75 -10.54 8.61
N LEU A 210 2.07 -11.28 7.74
CA LEU A 210 1.72 -12.68 7.97
C LEU A 210 2.05 -13.53 6.74
N HIS A 211 3.24 -14.09 6.78
CA HIS A 211 3.79 -15.02 5.79
C HIS A 211 3.54 -16.48 6.15
N ASP A 212 3.23 -16.77 7.42
CA ASP A 212 2.89 -18.11 7.89
C ASP A 212 1.77 -18.72 7.02
N GLY A 213 2.05 -19.92 6.51
CA GLY A 213 1.21 -20.62 5.54
C GLY A 213 0.20 -21.58 6.17
N GLY A 214 -0.65 -22.18 5.34
CA GLY A 214 -1.59 -23.22 5.74
C GLY A 214 -2.45 -22.89 6.96
N THR A 215 -2.74 -23.92 7.76
CA THR A 215 -3.62 -23.79 8.93
C THR A 215 -3.01 -22.98 10.06
N LEU A 216 -1.68 -22.80 10.09
CA LEU A 216 -1.01 -21.97 11.08
C LEU A 216 -1.36 -20.49 10.86
N GLY A 217 -1.08 -19.96 9.67
CA GLY A 217 -1.44 -18.59 9.36
C GLY A 217 -2.95 -18.35 9.35
N ALA A 218 -3.76 -19.36 9.02
CA ALA A 218 -5.22 -19.26 9.16
C ALA A 218 -5.62 -19.03 10.63
N TRP A 219 -5.04 -19.77 11.57
CA TRP A 219 -5.30 -19.57 12.99
C TRP A 219 -4.82 -18.19 13.48
N GLU A 220 -3.73 -17.67 12.96
CA GLU A 220 -3.27 -16.32 13.30
C GLU A 220 -4.21 -15.23 12.75
N LEU A 221 -4.74 -15.39 11.52
CA LEU A 221 -5.79 -14.52 10.98
C LEU A 221 -7.03 -14.52 11.89
N GLU A 222 -7.41 -15.69 12.42
CA GLU A 222 -8.50 -15.81 13.37
C GLU A 222 -8.26 -15.03 14.67
N LEU A 223 -7.06 -15.14 15.24
CA LEU A 223 -6.67 -14.43 16.46
C LEU A 223 -6.61 -12.92 16.26
N ILE A 224 -6.18 -12.47 15.07
CA ILE A 224 -6.16 -11.05 14.69
C ILE A 224 -7.60 -10.53 14.54
N ALA A 225 -8.47 -11.27 13.85
CA ALA A 225 -9.88 -10.90 13.69
C ALA A 225 -10.62 -10.83 15.04
N GLU A 226 -10.37 -11.79 15.94
CA GLU A 226 -10.93 -11.80 17.30
C GLU A 226 -10.54 -10.54 18.08
N ARG A 227 -9.24 -10.23 18.14
CA ARG A 227 -8.73 -9.02 18.84
C ARG A 227 -9.26 -7.74 18.22
N THR A 228 -9.35 -7.69 16.90
CA THR A 228 -9.91 -6.54 16.18
C THR A 228 -11.34 -6.25 16.63
N LYS A 229 -12.18 -7.29 16.74
CA LYS A 229 -13.55 -7.15 17.25
C LYS A 229 -13.58 -6.79 18.74
N ALA A 230 -12.81 -7.50 19.56
CA ALA A 230 -12.78 -7.30 21.01
C ALA A 230 -12.40 -5.86 21.39
N LEU A 231 -11.51 -5.23 20.63
CA LEU A 231 -11.00 -3.88 20.85
C LEU A 231 -11.70 -2.81 19.99
N SER A 232 -12.74 -3.18 19.24
CA SER A 232 -13.48 -2.27 18.35
C SER A 232 -12.57 -1.52 17.34
N LEU A 233 -11.61 -2.23 16.76
CA LEU A 233 -10.62 -1.70 15.81
C LEU A 233 -10.98 -1.94 14.34
N ALA A 234 -12.26 -2.16 14.03
CA ALA A 234 -12.71 -2.34 12.66
C ALA A 234 -12.27 -1.15 11.76
N GLY A 235 -11.73 -1.46 10.58
CA GLY A 235 -11.16 -0.48 9.65
C GLY A 235 -9.78 0.05 10.04
N ARG A 236 -9.19 -0.40 11.17
CA ARG A 236 -7.89 0.06 11.67
C ARG A 236 -6.84 -1.04 11.75
N VAL A 237 -7.17 -2.25 11.32
CA VAL A 237 -6.27 -3.41 11.32
C VAL A 237 -6.11 -3.91 9.89
N ALA A 238 -4.86 -4.15 9.52
CA ALA A 238 -4.49 -4.77 8.26
C ALA A 238 -3.61 -5.99 8.49
N VAL A 239 -3.72 -6.95 7.59
CA VAL A 239 -2.80 -8.08 7.48
C VAL A 239 -2.17 -8.04 6.11
N SER A 240 -0.85 -7.87 6.10
CA SER A 240 -0.04 -7.88 4.90
C SER A 240 0.35 -9.31 4.53
N HIS A 241 0.35 -9.60 3.24
CA HIS A 241 0.60 -10.89 2.60
C HIS A 241 -0.54 -11.91 2.73
N ALA A 242 -0.83 -12.36 3.94
CA ALA A 242 -1.83 -13.39 4.24
C ALA A 242 -1.64 -14.67 3.40
N TYR A 243 -0.40 -15.20 3.33
CA TYR A 243 -0.06 -16.32 2.47
C TYR A 243 -0.79 -17.63 2.81
N ALA A 244 -1.30 -17.76 4.04
CA ALA A 244 -2.14 -18.86 4.49
C ALA A 244 -3.20 -19.28 3.46
N PHE A 245 -3.84 -18.31 2.79
CA PHE A 245 -4.88 -18.58 1.81
C PHE A 245 -4.48 -19.46 0.62
N GLY A 246 -3.17 -19.57 0.31
CA GLY A 246 -2.68 -20.40 -0.78
C GLY A 246 -2.86 -21.90 -0.56
N ASP A 247 -2.94 -22.32 0.70
CA ASP A 247 -2.87 -23.74 1.09
C ASP A 247 -4.19 -24.24 1.72
N LEU A 248 -5.20 -23.39 1.86
CA LEU A 248 -6.47 -23.75 2.49
C LEU A 248 -7.43 -24.45 1.52
N THR A 249 -8.28 -25.32 2.05
CA THR A 249 -9.46 -25.79 1.33
C THR A 249 -10.43 -24.64 1.11
N ASP A 250 -11.27 -24.72 0.07
CA ASP A 250 -12.28 -23.69 -0.23
C ASP A 250 -13.15 -23.36 0.99
N GLN A 251 -13.66 -24.40 1.67
CA GLN A 251 -14.51 -24.22 2.86
C GLN A 251 -13.80 -23.46 3.98
N HIS A 252 -12.53 -23.78 4.26
CA HIS A 252 -11.80 -23.11 5.33
C HIS A 252 -11.44 -21.68 4.92
N ARG A 253 -10.97 -21.48 3.69
CA ARG A 253 -10.70 -20.15 3.12
C ARG A 253 -11.92 -19.24 3.24
N ASP A 254 -13.09 -19.71 2.82
CA ASP A 254 -14.31 -18.91 2.80
C ASP A 254 -14.74 -18.52 4.23
N SER A 255 -14.59 -19.42 5.21
CA SER A 255 -14.82 -19.11 6.63
C SER A 255 -13.87 -18.03 7.17
N ILE A 256 -12.58 -18.09 6.81
CA ILE A 256 -11.60 -17.05 7.20
C ILE A 256 -11.93 -15.70 6.54
N VAL A 257 -12.32 -15.71 5.26
CA VAL A 257 -12.74 -14.51 4.53
C VAL A 257 -13.92 -13.82 5.21
N GLU A 258 -14.96 -14.58 5.60
CA GLU A 258 -16.12 -14.05 6.32
C GLU A 258 -15.71 -13.40 7.65
N ARG A 259 -14.84 -14.06 8.42
CA ARG A 259 -14.36 -13.54 9.72
C ARG A 259 -13.58 -12.23 9.57
N ILE A 260 -12.72 -12.14 8.56
CA ILE A 260 -11.95 -10.94 8.24
C ILE A 260 -12.87 -9.79 7.82
N ALA A 261 -13.83 -10.07 6.94
CA ALA A 261 -14.80 -9.08 6.49
C ALA A 261 -15.64 -8.55 7.66
N GLU A 262 -16.18 -9.45 8.50
CA GLU A 262 -16.99 -9.10 9.66
C GLU A 262 -16.19 -8.32 10.73
N ALA A 263 -14.90 -8.63 10.89
CA ALA A 263 -14.01 -7.89 11.79
C ALA A 263 -13.60 -6.51 11.24
N GLY A 264 -13.81 -6.24 9.95
CA GLY A 264 -13.32 -5.04 9.28
C GLY A 264 -11.80 -5.01 9.14
N VAL A 265 -11.15 -6.17 8.99
CA VAL A 265 -9.71 -6.29 8.74
C VAL A 265 -9.44 -6.12 7.25
N SER A 266 -8.46 -5.30 6.89
CA SER A 266 -7.99 -5.16 5.50
C SER A 266 -6.95 -6.22 5.17
N ILE A 267 -6.97 -6.76 3.95
CA ILE A 267 -5.87 -7.59 3.43
C ILE A 267 -5.01 -6.76 2.49
N VAL A 268 -3.69 -6.79 2.67
CA VAL A 268 -2.74 -6.12 1.78
C VAL A 268 -1.87 -7.16 1.10
N THR A 269 -1.67 -7.07 -0.21
CA THR A 269 -0.87 -8.04 -0.96
C THR A 269 0.19 -7.39 -1.81
N GLY A 270 1.39 -7.98 -1.84
CA GLY A 270 2.43 -7.61 -2.80
C GLY A 270 2.31 -8.33 -4.14
N ALA A 271 1.61 -9.48 -4.19
CA ALA A 271 1.63 -10.39 -5.33
C ALA A 271 3.05 -10.68 -5.88
N VAL A 272 4.02 -10.81 -4.98
CA VAL A 272 5.46 -10.91 -5.28
C VAL A 272 5.93 -12.37 -5.39
N TYR A 273 6.96 -12.60 -6.20
CA TYR A 273 7.65 -13.90 -6.36
C TYR A 273 6.70 -15.06 -6.65
N SER A 274 6.94 -16.24 -6.09
CA SER A 274 6.07 -17.41 -6.16
C SER A 274 5.08 -17.49 -4.99
N PHE A 275 5.02 -16.47 -4.12
CA PHE A 275 4.17 -16.53 -2.92
C PHE A 275 2.67 -16.49 -3.25
N PRO A 276 1.83 -17.13 -2.41
CA PRO A 276 0.39 -17.10 -2.60
C PRO A 276 -0.17 -15.68 -2.71
N VAL A 277 -1.16 -15.51 -3.58
CA VAL A 277 -1.95 -14.27 -3.64
C VAL A 277 -3.29 -14.55 -2.94
N PRO A 278 -3.72 -13.69 -1.98
CA PRO A 278 -5.00 -13.87 -1.32
C PRO A 278 -6.15 -13.85 -2.34
N PRO A 279 -7.31 -14.49 -2.07
CA PRO A 279 -8.40 -14.66 -3.02
C PRO A 279 -9.16 -13.33 -3.20
N VAL A 280 -8.59 -12.39 -3.95
CA VAL A 280 -9.05 -10.99 -4.07
C VAL A 280 -10.55 -10.91 -4.38
N LYS A 281 -11.04 -11.70 -5.34
CA LYS A 281 -12.47 -11.74 -5.70
C LYS A 281 -13.34 -12.15 -4.53
N THR A 282 -12.97 -13.22 -3.84
CA THR A 282 -13.74 -13.76 -2.72
C THR A 282 -13.75 -12.77 -1.55
N LEU A 283 -12.59 -12.18 -1.24
CA LEU A 283 -12.47 -11.13 -0.22
C LEU A 283 -13.35 -9.91 -0.52
N ARG A 284 -13.25 -9.37 -1.74
CA ARG A 284 -14.05 -8.21 -2.15
C ARG A 284 -15.55 -8.53 -2.18
N ALA A 285 -15.95 -9.71 -2.66
CA ALA A 285 -17.34 -10.16 -2.66
C ALA A 285 -17.93 -10.30 -1.24
N ALA A 286 -17.11 -10.67 -0.25
CA ALA A 286 -17.50 -10.73 1.16
C ALA A 286 -17.51 -9.35 1.85
N GLY A 287 -17.08 -8.28 1.16
CA GLY A 287 -16.99 -6.93 1.71
C GLY A 287 -15.67 -6.58 2.39
N ALA A 288 -14.70 -7.50 2.44
CA ALA A 288 -13.37 -7.19 2.97
C ALA A 288 -12.64 -6.19 2.06
N ASN A 289 -11.89 -5.27 2.66
CA ASN A 289 -11.01 -4.38 1.91
C ASN A 289 -9.76 -5.14 1.45
N VAL A 290 -9.35 -4.90 0.21
CA VAL A 290 -8.09 -5.40 -0.35
C VAL A 290 -7.29 -4.21 -0.85
N ALA A 291 -6.03 -4.11 -0.45
CA ALA A 291 -5.08 -3.13 -0.95
C ALA A 291 -3.83 -3.82 -1.50
N CYS A 292 -3.03 -3.10 -2.29
CA CYS A 292 -1.85 -3.67 -2.92
C CYS A 292 -0.67 -2.71 -2.86
N GLY A 293 0.52 -3.28 -2.68
CA GLY A 293 1.77 -2.54 -2.61
C GLY A 293 2.95 -3.28 -3.21
N HIS A 294 4.11 -2.64 -3.29
CA HIS A 294 5.29 -3.27 -3.89
C HIS A 294 6.03 -4.23 -2.98
N ASP A 295 5.88 -4.12 -1.67
CA ASP A 295 6.81 -4.68 -0.67
C ASP A 295 8.20 -4.04 -0.80
N GLY A 296 9.27 -4.83 -0.83
CA GLY A 296 10.61 -4.31 -1.08
C GLY A 296 10.74 -3.66 -2.47
N ILE A 297 11.37 -2.48 -2.54
CA ILE A 297 11.69 -1.82 -3.82
C ILE A 297 13.20 -1.60 -3.89
N ARG A 298 13.83 -2.39 -4.75
CA ARG A 298 15.28 -2.42 -4.98
C ARG A 298 16.04 -2.39 -3.65
N ASP A 299 15.98 -3.46 -2.89
CA ASP A 299 16.63 -3.57 -1.58
C ASP A 299 17.39 -4.90 -1.43
N LEU A 300 17.77 -5.22 -0.19
CA LEU A 300 18.51 -6.44 0.12
C LEU A 300 17.62 -7.70 0.17
N TRP A 301 16.30 -7.55 0.23
CA TRP A 301 15.32 -8.63 0.17
C TRP A 301 14.96 -8.97 -1.28
N GLY A 302 14.88 -7.96 -2.14
CA GLY A 302 14.41 -8.08 -3.51
C GLY A 302 14.98 -7.05 -4.48
N PRO A 303 15.42 -7.49 -5.68
CA PRO A 303 15.94 -6.57 -6.70
C PRO A 303 14.84 -5.81 -7.48
N TYR A 304 13.57 -6.18 -7.30
CA TYR A 304 12.45 -5.73 -8.12
C TYR A 304 11.80 -4.46 -7.57
N GLY A 305 10.76 -3.99 -8.28
CA GLY A 305 9.95 -2.84 -7.91
C GLY A 305 10.37 -1.56 -8.63
N SER A 306 9.40 -0.94 -9.32
CA SER A 306 9.59 0.32 -10.05
C SER A 306 9.02 1.53 -9.31
N GLY A 307 8.11 1.31 -8.35
CA GLY A 307 7.29 2.36 -7.73
C GLY A 307 6.07 2.73 -8.58
N ASP A 308 5.82 2.02 -9.69
CA ASP A 308 4.67 2.22 -10.55
C ASP A 308 3.49 1.33 -10.12
N MET A 309 2.43 1.94 -9.63
CA MET A 309 1.26 1.21 -9.14
C MET A 309 0.42 0.57 -10.25
N LEU A 310 0.50 1.01 -11.52
CA LEU A 310 -0.15 0.27 -12.62
C LEU A 310 0.61 -1.01 -12.95
N GLU A 311 1.95 -0.99 -12.93
CA GLU A 311 2.76 -2.20 -13.04
C GLU A 311 2.42 -3.19 -11.90
N ARG A 312 2.28 -2.67 -10.68
CA ARG A 312 1.89 -3.50 -9.53
C ARG A 312 0.47 -4.05 -9.66
N ALA A 313 -0.50 -3.26 -10.12
CA ALA A 313 -1.85 -3.73 -10.39
C ALA A 313 -1.87 -4.82 -11.47
N MET A 314 -1.06 -4.66 -12.52
CA MET A 314 -0.89 -5.68 -13.56
C MET A 314 -0.38 -6.99 -12.97
N HIS A 315 0.67 -6.94 -12.13
CA HIS A 315 1.16 -8.12 -11.44
C HIS A 315 0.10 -8.79 -10.57
N LEU A 316 -0.69 -8.01 -9.82
CA LEU A 316 -1.78 -8.54 -9.01
C LEU A 316 -2.85 -9.22 -9.88
N ALA A 317 -3.30 -8.58 -10.96
CA ALA A 317 -4.29 -9.14 -11.88
C ALA A 317 -3.76 -10.43 -12.53
N TYR A 318 -2.52 -10.42 -13.01
CA TYR A 318 -1.87 -11.56 -13.65
C TYR A 318 -1.74 -12.74 -12.69
N ARG A 319 -1.21 -12.51 -11.48
CA ARG A 319 -1.05 -13.53 -10.44
C ARG A 319 -2.37 -14.05 -9.90
N SER A 320 -3.41 -13.23 -9.93
CA SER A 320 -4.79 -13.63 -9.56
C SER A 320 -5.52 -14.34 -10.71
N THR A 321 -4.86 -14.52 -11.87
CA THR A 321 -5.41 -15.17 -13.08
C THR A 321 -6.62 -14.46 -13.69
N PHE A 322 -6.71 -13.15 -13.50
CA PHE A 322 -7.82 -12.34 -14.00
C PHE A 322 -7.78 -12.19 -15.53
N ARG A 323 -8.96 -12.21 -16.15
CA ARG A 323 -9.14 -12.12 -17.62
C ARG A 323 -10.29 -11.22 -18.05
N ARG A 324 -11.31 -11.07 -17.22
CA ARG A 324 -12.43 -10.15 -17.50
C ARG A 324 -12.05 -8.76 -17.00
N ASP A 325 -12.49 -7.72 -17.70
CA ASP A 325 -12.19 -6.33 -17.37
C ASP A 325 -12.58 -6.01 -15.92
N ALA A 326 -13.81 -6.35 -15.52
CA ALA A 326 -14.29 -6.19 -14.16
C ALA A 326 -13.44 -6.92 -13.09
N ASP A 327 -12.73 -8.00 -13.46
CA ASP A 327 -11.81 -8.65 -12.53
C ASP A 327 -10.49 -7.90 -12.44
N ILE A 328 -9.95 -7.46 -13.59
CA ILE A 328 -8.71 -6.67 -13.68
C ILE A 328 -8.86 -5.36 -12.90
N GLU A 329 -10.04 -4.74 -12.98
CA GLU A 329 -10.36 -3.53 -12.24
C GLU A 329 -10.36 -3.72 -10.71
N LEU A 330 -10.52 -4.94 -10.18
CA LEU A 330 -10.30 -5.18 -8.75
C LEU A 330 -8.83 -4.97 -8.35
N ALA A 331 -7.89 -5.22 -9.27
CA ALA A 331 -6.48 -4.91 -9.03
C ALA A 331 -6.21 -3.40 -9.10
N LEU A 332 -6.89 -2.69 -10.01
CA LEU A 332 -6.87 -1.23 -10.04
C LEU A 332 -7.44 -0.62 -8.76
N GLU A 333 -8.57 -1.17 -8.26
CA GLU A 333 -9.16 -0.80 -6.98
C GLU A 333 -8.17 -0.99 -5.84
N ALA A 334 -7.46 -2.11 -5.79
CA ALA A 334 -6.51 -2.40 -4.72
C ALA A 334 -5.35 -1.38 -4.65
N VAL A 335 -4.95 -0.77 -5.77
CA VAL A 335 -3.90 0.26 -5.83
C VAL A 335 -4.42 1.69 -5.82
N THR A 336 -5.74 1.88 -5.70
CA THR A 336 -6.40 3.20 -5.64
C THR A 336 -7.31 3.26 -4.41
N LEU A 337 -8.60 2.94 -4.57
CA LEU A 337 -9.64 3.07 -3.56
C LEU A 337 -9.43 2.13 -2.36
N GLY A 338 -8.95 0.90 -2.61
CA GLY A 338 -8.60 -0.05 -1.56
C GLY A 338 -7.48 0.45 -0.64
N GLY A 339 -6.47 1.08 -1.24
CA GLY A 339 -5.42 1.78 -0.51
C GLY A 339 -5.96 2.99 0.25
N ARG A 340 -6.84 3.81 -0.35
CA ARG A 340 -7.46 4.94 0.36
C ARG A 340 -8.28 4.49 1.58
N ARG A 341 -9.09 3.44 1.44
CA ARG A 341 -9.81 2.82 2.58
C ARG A 341 -8.88 2.36 3.68
N LEU A 342 -7.78 1.69 3.33
CA LEU A 342 -6.77 1.20 4.28
C LEU A 342 -6.17 2.34 5.13
N LEU A 343 -5.97 3.51 4.50
CA LEU A 343 -5.35 4.68 5.13
C LEU A 343 -6.38 5.64 5.75
N GLY A 344 -7.68 5.36 5.65
CA GLY A 344 -8.74 6.23 6.15
C GLY A 344 -8.97 7.50 5.32
N PHE A 345 -8.61 7.49 4.04
CA PHE A 345 -8.87 8.59 3.09
C PHE A 345 -10.17 8.36 2.29
N ASP A 346 -10.64 9.42 1.65
CA ASP A 346 -11.84 9.39 0.79
C ASP A 346 -11.66 8.44 -0.40
N ASP A 347 -12.48 7.40 -0.43
CA ASP A 347 -12.47 6.28 -1.37
C ASP A 347 -13.65 6.31 -2.35
N ARG A 348 -14.39 7.42 -2.44
CA ARG A 348 -15.63 7.50 -3.26
C ARG A 348 -15.38 7.54 -4.77
N GLY A 349 -14.12 7.61 -5.19
CA GLY A 349 -13.73 7.70 -6.59
C GLY A 349 -13.92 9.10 -7.17
N ILE A 350 -14.32 9.18 -8.44
CA ILE A 350 -14.49 10.44 -9.17
C ILE A 350 -15.95 10.85 -9.11
N VAL A 351 -16.32 11.50 -8.00
CA VAL A 351 -17.67 11.99 -7.73
C VAL A 351 -17.64 13.40 -7.13
N PRO A 352 -18.71 14.20 -7.26
CA PRO A 352 -18.81 15.51 -6.61
C PRO A 352 -18.50 15.46 -5.12
N GLY A 353 -17.69 16.42 -4.67
CA GLY A 353 -17.21 16.54 -3.29
C GLY A 353 -16.00 15.65 -2.94
N ALA A 354 -15.50 14.81 -3.85
CA ALA A 354 -14.29 14.03 -3.62
C ALA A 354 -13.01 14.83 -3.97
N PRO A 355 -11.85 14.53 -3.33
CA PRO A 355 -10.58 15.19 -3.64
C PRO A 355 -10.13 14.99 -5.10
N ALA A 356 -9.66 16.05 -5.75
CA ALA A 356 -9.16 16.03 -7.12
C ALA A 356 -7.66 15.66 -7.18
N ASP A 357 -7.34 14.48 -6.64
CA ASP A 357 -6.07 13.80 -6.85
C ASP A 357 -6.30 12.66 -7.85
N LEU A 358 -5.91 12.89 -9.10
CA LEU A 358 -6.29 12.09 -10.26
C LEU A 358 -5.08 11.78 -11.16
N VAL A 359 -5.20 10.71 -11.93
CA VAL A 359 -4.24 10.31 -12.97
C VAL A 359 -5.02 10.05 -14.25
N ALA A 360 -4.55 10.57 -15.36
CA ALA A 360 -5.04 10.23 -16.69
C ALA A 360 -3.95 9.53 -17.50
N VAL A 361 -4.31 8.47 -18.20
CA VAL A 361 -3.39 7.66 -19.03
C VAL A 361 -3.99 7.38 -20.40
N PRO A 362 -3.16 7.29 -21.47
CA PRO A 362 -3.63 6.93 -22.81
C PRO A 362 -4.04 5.45 -22.83
N ALA A 363 -5.35 5.21 -22.80
CA ALA A 363 -5.99 3.89 -22.87
C ALA A 363 -7.49 4.10 -23.19
N ASP A 364 -8.13 3.09 -23.77
CA ASP A 364 -9.57 3.10 -24.05
C ASP A 364 -10.38 2.68 -22.82
N THR A 365 -9.81 1.84 -21.93
CA THR A 365 -10.49 1.30 -20.74
C THR A 365 -9.57 1.21 -19.50
N PRO A 366 -10.12 1.18 -18.27
CA PRO A 366 -9.34 0.98 -17.06
C PRO A 366 -8.60 -0.37 -17.04
N ALA A 367 -9.21 -1.43 -17.57
CA ALA A 367 -8.56 -2.72 -17.70
C ALA A 367 -7.36 -2.68 -18.64
N GLU A 368 -7.48 -1.99 -19.78
CA GLU A 368 -6.35 -1.75 -20.68
C GLU A 368 -5.25 -0.96 -19.98
N ALA A 369 -5.59 0.12 -19.26
CA ALA A 369 -4.63 0.93 -18.51
C ALA A 369 -3.81 0.09 -17.51
N VAL A 370 -4.43 -0.90 -16.85
CA VAL A 370 -3.70 -1.85 -16.00
C VAL A 370 -2.79 -2.75 -16.84
N VAL A 371 -3.31 -3.37 -17.90
CA VAL A 371 -2.57 -4.38 -18.69
C VAL A 371 -1.38 -3.78 -19.43
N THR A 372 -1.52 -2.56 -19.97
CA THR A 372 -0.48 -1.88 -20.76
C THR A 372 0.38 -0.94 -19.94
N HIS A 373 -0.07 -0.60 -18.71
CA HIS A 373 0.59 0.28 -17.74
C HIS A 373 1.36 1.43 -18.40
N PRO A 374 0.68 2.36 -19.09
CA PRO A 374 1.34 3.41 -19.87
C PRO A 374 2.27 4.27 -19.00
N ALA A 375 3.46 4.56 -19.51
CA ALA A 375 4.44 5.41 -18.83
C ALA A 375 4.08 6.90 -18.94
N GLU A 376 3.43 7.30 -20.03
CA GLU A 376 2.92 8.67 -20.21
C GLU A 376 1.67 8.88 -19.37
N ARG A 377 1.68 9.89 -18.49
CA ARG A 377 0.59 10.18 -17.56
C ARG A 377 0.41 11.67 -17.38
N THR A 378 -0.83 12.09 -17.25
CA THR A 378 -1.18 13.40 -16.74
C THR A 378 -1.58 13.25 -15.27
N ILE A 379 -0.92 13.98 -14.38
CA ILE A 379 -1.18 13.90 -12.94
C ILE A 379 -1.83 15.19 -12.50
N VAL A 380 -2.97 15.07 -11.81
CA VAL A 380 -3.66 16.18 -11.17
C VAL A 380 -3.55 15.97 -9.67
N ARG A 381 -3.01 16.96 -8.95
CA ARG A 381 -2.89 16.93 -7.49
C ARG A 381 -3.51 18.18 -6.89
N ALA A 382 -4.40 18.00 -5.92
CA ALA A 382 -5.22 19.08 -5.35
C ALA A 382 -5.81 19.98 -6.45
N GLY A 383 -6.30 19.37 -7.53
CA GLY A 383 -6.94 20.04 -8.66
C GLY A 383 -6.03 20.84 -9.60
N ARG A 384 -4.71 20.59 -9.58
CA ARG A 384 -3.75 21.23 -10.48
C ARG A 384 -2.94 20.19 -11.22
N VAL A 385 -2.72 20.39 -12.51
CA VAL A 385 -1.78 19.58 -13.28
C VAL A 385 -0.38 19.77 -12.71
N VAL A 386 0.28 18.68 -12.34
CA VAL A 386 1.67 18.68 -11.85
C VAL A 386 2.57 18.13 -12.95
N THR A 387 3.64 18.87 -13.26
CA THR A 387 4.71 18.35 -14.11
C THR A 387 5.65 17.52 -13.24
N ALA A 388 6.02 16.32 -13.71
CA ALA A 388 7.10 15.57 -13.07
C ALA A 388 8.37 16.44 -13.02
N ALA A 389 9.00 16.51 -11.85
CA ALA A 389 10.18 17.33 -11.59
C ALA A 389 11.46 16.70 -12.14
#